data_AF-A0A5N8XH30-F1
#
_entry.id   AF-A0A5N8XH30-F1
#
_cell.length_a   1.000
_cell.length_b   1.000
_cell.length_c   1.000
_cell.angle_alpha   90.00
_cell.angle_beta   90.00
_cell.angle_gamma   90.00
#
_symmetry.space_group_name_H-M   'P 1'
#
loop_
_entity.id
_entity.type
_entity.pdbx_description
1 polymer ?
#
loop_
_entity_poly.entity_id
_entity_poly.type
_entity_poly.pdbx_seq_one_letter_code
_entity_poly.pdbx_strand_id
1 'polypeptide(L)'
;MIQYEAAATNAGGVTAILVAGLVLVGALVWAVRFGMKTRRREPGPPGRGEHPTLPESGPVHETRQMREPDEVPRAGDESERLRPHDLHASGSKPSEDQTRRRWAPGSSGSFGGGPGRT
;
A
#
# COMPACT_ATOMS: atom_id res chain seq x y z
N MET A 1 -35.99 42.04 -5.42
CA MET A 1 -35.83 41.84 -3.97
C MET A 1 -36.78 40.72 -3.57
N ILE A 2 -36.27 39.49 -3.43
CA ILE A 2 -37.12 38.34 -3.09
C ILE A 2 -37.34 38.36 -1.59
N GLN A 3 -38.59 38.61 -1.19
CA GLN A 3 -39.07 38.57 0.19
C GLN A 3 -39.30 37.10 0.56
N TYR A 4 -38.46 36.54 1.42
CA TYR A 4 -38.75 35.29 2.12
C TYR A 4 -39.51 35.65 3.40
N GLU A 5 -40.83 35.69 3.31
CA GLU A 5 -41.72 35.75 4.47
C GLU A 5 -41.51 34.47 5.29
N ALA A 6 -40.67 34.56 6.32
CA ALA A 6 -40.50 33.51 7.29
C ALA A 6 -41.77 33.41 8.16
N ALA A 7 -42.53 32.35 7.93
CA ALA A 7 -43.31 31.63 8.93
C ALA A 7 -44.33 32.43 9.77
N ALA A 8 -45.56 32.52 9.24
CA ALA A 8 -46.70 32.35 10.13
C ALA A 8 -46.61 30.93 10.72
N THR A 9 -46.40 30.82 12.04
CA THR A 9 -46.37 29.50 12.72
C THR A 9 -47.79 28.94 12.75
N ASN A 10 -48.19 28.27 11.67
CA ASN A 10 -49.42 27.49 11.63
C ASN A 10 -49.13 26.06 12.12
N ALA A 11 -49.97 25.54 13.02
CA ALA A 11 -49.79 24.20 13.57
C ALA A 11 -49.71 23.11 12.48
N GLY A 12 -50.37 23.33 11.33
CA GLY A 12 -50.29 22.46 10.15
C GLY A 12 -48.89 22.41 9.52
N GLY A 13 -48.19 23.54 9.39
CA GLY A 13 -46.84 23.58 8.83
C GLY A 13 -45.82 22.87 9.71
N VAL A 14 -45.90 23.07 11.03
CA VAL A 14 -45.06 22.36 12.01
C VAL A 14 -45.29 20.84 11.93
N THR A 15 -46.56 20.43 11.88
CA THR A 15 -46.92 19.00 11.78
C THR A 15 -46.40 18.38 10.48
N ALA A 16 -46.54 19.09 9.34
CA ALA A 16 -46.06 18.61 8.05
C ALA A 16 -44.53 18.42 8.03
N ILE A 17 -43.77 19.36 8.61
CA ILE A 17 -42.31 19.26 8.72
C ILE A 17 -41.91 18.07 9.60
N LEU A 18 -42.59 17.85 10.74
CA LEU A 18 -42.31 16.70 11.60
C LEU A 18 -42.58 15.36 10.89
N VAL A 19 -43.70 15.25 10.18
CA VAL A 19 -44.02 14.05 9.39
C VAL A 19 -42.97 13.83 8.31
N ALA A 20 -42.60 14.88 7.56
CA ALA A 20 -41.57 14.78 6.53
C ALA A 20 -40.22 14.33 7.11
N GLY A 21 -39.83 14.87 8.27
CA GLY A 21 -38.63 14.45 8.98
C GLY A 21 -38.68 12.98 9.41
N LEU A 22 -39.82 12.52 9.94
CA LEU A 22 -39.99 11.13 10.34
C LEU A 22 -39.91 10.16 9.15
N VAL A 23 -40.53 10.54 8.02
CA VAL A 23 -40.47 9.79 6.76
C VAL A 23 -39.02 9.70 6.28
N LEU A 24 -38.28 10.81 6.29
CA LEU A 24 -36.87 10.84 5.88
C LEU A 24 -36.00 9.95 6.77
N VAL A 25 -36.15 10.04 8.09
CA VAL A 25 -35.44 9.17 9.04
C VAL A 25 -35.78 7.70 8.81
N GLY A 26 -37.08 7.38 8.63
CA GLY A 26 -37.54 6.03 8.32
C GLY A 26 -36.92 5.47 7.04
N ALA A 27 -36.86 6.28 5.98
CA ALA A 27 -36.23 5.92 4.72
C ALA A 27 -34.72 5.63 4.88
N LEU A 28 -34.00 6.45 5.65
CA LEU A 28 -32.57 6.25 5.92
C LEU A 28 -32.32 4.96 6.72
N VAL A 29 -33.11 4.71 7.76
CA VAL A 29 -33.01 3.46 8.55
C VAL A 29 -33.28 2.25 7.66
N TRP A 30 -34.30 2.32 6.80
CA TRP A 30 -34.61 1.25 5.86
C TRP A 30 -33.46 1.01 4.87
N ALA A 31 -32.87 2.06 4.30
CA ALA A 31 -31.75 1.95 3.37
C ALA A 31 -30.53 1.27 4.02
N VAL A 32 -30.18 1.63 5.25
CA VAL A 32 -29.08 0.99 6.01
C VAL A 32 -29.39 -0.49 6.27
N ARG A 33 -30.61 -0.81 6.70
CA ARG A 33 -31.03 -2.21 6.91
C ARG A 33 -31.00 -3.03 5.63
N PHE A 34 -31.40 -2.44 4.51
CA PHE A 34 -31.34 -3.07 3.20
C PHE A 34 -29.89 -3.35 2.78
N GLY A 35 -28.99 -2.37 2.91
CA GLY A 35 -27.56 -2.55 2.62
C GLY A 35 -26.92 -3.65 3.47
N MET A 36 -27.22 -3.69 4.78
CA MET A 36 -26.75 -4.78 5.65
C MET A 36 -27.28 -6.16 5.23
N LYS A 37 -28.55 -6.24 4.80
CA LYS A 37 -29.15 -7.49 4.32
C LYS A 37 -28.47 -7.98 3.04
N THR A 38 -28.14 -7.06 2.13
CA THR A 38 -27.41 -7.38 0.90
C THR A 38 -26.00 -7.89 1.21
N ARG A 39 -25.24 -7.18 2.04
CA ARG A 39 -23.88 -7.58 2.44
C ARG A 39 -23.83 -8.96 3.11
N ARG A 40 -24.86 -9.33 3.88
CA ARG A 40 -24.95 -10.66 4.53
C ARG A 40 -25.13 -11.83 3.56
N ARG A 41 -25.48 -11.56 2.29
CA ARG A 41 -25.56 -12.60 1.25
C ARG A 41 -24.20 -12.91 0.63
N GLU A 42 -23.21 -12.05 0.84
CA GLU A 42 -21.84 -12.30 0.41
C GLU A 42 -21.14 -13.19 1.45
N PRO A 43 -20.21 -14.07 1.01
CA PRO A 43 -19.37 -14.83 1.93
C PRO A 43 -18.61 -13.87 2.85
N GLY A 44 -18.60 -14.18 4.14
CA GLY A 44 -17.90 -13.38 5.13
C GLY A 44 -16.38 -13.43 4.93
N PRO A 45 -15.62 -12.51 5.55
CA PRO A 45 -14.18 -12.65 5.66
C PRO A 45 -13.83 -14.03 6.23
N PRO A 46 -12.74 -14.65 5.77
CA PRO A 46 -12.35 -15.96 6.25
C PRO A 46 -12.19 -15.97 7.76
N GLY A 47 -12.70 -17.03 8.40
CA GLY A 47 -12.54 -17.26 9.82
C GLY A 47 -11.08 -17.49 10.20
N ARG A 48 -10.75 -17.39 11.50
CA ARG A 48 -9.38 -17.59 12.00
C ARG A 48 -8.75 -18.92 11.59
N GLY A 49 -9.56 -19.97 11.40
CA GLY A 49 -9.11 -21.29 10.96
C GLY A 49 -9.20 -21.54 9.46
N GLU A 50 -9.72 -20.59 8.68
CA GLU A 50 -9.82 -20.67 7.21
C GLU A 50 -8.63 -19.99 6.53
N HIS A 51 -7.74 -19.36 7.31
CA HIS A 51 -6.50 -18.82 6.77
C HIS A 51 -5.61 -19.96 6.26
N PRO A 52 -4.92 -19.77 5.11
CA PRO A 52 -3.97 -20.74 4.61
C PRO A 52 -2.94 -21.10 5.68
N THR A 53 -2.93 -22.38 6.07
CA THR A 53 -1.92 -22.93 6.96
C THR A 53 -0.69 -23.33 6.15
N LEU A 54 0.46 -23.44 6.81
CA LEU A 54 1.63 -24.04 6.19
C LEU A 54 1.29 -25.49 5.77
N PRO A 55 1.78 -25.97 4.61
CA PRO A 55 1.63 -27.37 4.25
C PRO A 55 2.43 -28.26 5.22
N GLU A 56 2.07 -29.54 5.31
CA GLU A 56 2.72 -30.51 6.21
C GLU A 56 4.24 -30.61 5.98
N SER A 57 4.69 -30.37 4.75
CA SER A 57 6.10 -30.33 4.36
C SER A 57 6.87 -29.14 4.97
N GLY A 58 6.19 -28.21 5.65
CA GLY A 58 6.77 -26.98 6.16
C GLY A 58 6.71 -25.82 5.15
N PRO A 59 7.19 -24.63 5.53
CA PRO A 59 7.14 -23.46 4.67
C PRO A 59 7.97 -23.67 3.41
N VAL A 60 7.41 -23.35 2.24
CA VAL A 60 8.21 -23.26 1.02
C VAL A 60 9.14 -22.06 1.18
N HIS A 61 10.43 -22.32 1.38
CA HIS A 61 11.42 -21.26 1.43
C HIS A 61 11.59 -20.63 0.06
N GLU A 62 11.80 -19.32 0.04
CA GLU A 62 12.23 -18.62 -1.17
C GLU A 62 13.60 -19.15 -1.63
N THR A 63 13.73 -19.49 -2.91
CA THR A 63 15.04 -19.73 -3.51
C THR A 63 15.68 -18.39 -3.81
N ARG A 64 16.78 -18.08 -3.13
CA ARG A 64 17.59 -16.88 -3.40
C ARG A 64 18.90 -17.30 -4.05
N GLN A 65 19.30 -16.57 -5.08
CA GLN A 65 20.59 -16.75 -5.73
C GLN A 65 21.37 -15.44 -5.68
N MET A 66 22.62 -15.51 -5.23
CA MET A 66 23.56 -14.40 -5.27
C MET A 66 24.23 -14.36 -6.64
N ARG A 67 24.31 -13.16 -7.23
CA ARG A 67 24.98 -12.94 -8.50
C ARG A 67 26.40 -12.45 -8.28
N GLU A 68 27.29 -12.81 -9.19
CA GLU A 68 28.65 -12.31 -9.21
C GLU A 68 28.62 -10.79 -9.41
N PRO A 69 29.29 -9.99 -8.55
CA PRO A 69 29.42 -8.57 -8.76
C PRO A 69 30.23 -8.31 -10.03
N ASP A 70 29.70 -7.50 -10.95
CA ASP A 70 30.47 -7.05 -12.10
C ASP A 70 31.52 -6.02 -11.65
N GLU A 71 32.73 -6.14 -12.21
CA GLU A 71 33.78 -5.15 -12.01
C GLU A 71 33.36 -3.80 -12.62
N VAL A 72 33.56 -2.72 -11.86
CA VAL A 72 33.20 -1.38 -12.31
C VAL A 72 34.16 -0.98 -13.45
N PRO A 73 33.65 -0.55 -14.63
CA PRO A 73 34.50 -0.07 -15.71
C PRO A 73 35.43 1.05 -15.23
N ARG A 74 36.67 1.08 -15.71
CA ARG A 74 37.59 2.20 -15.42
C ARG A 74 37.30 3.34 -16.40
N ALA A 75 37.28 4.57 -15.91
CA ALA A 75 37.22 5.75 -16.77
C ALA A 75 38.47 5.80 -17.67
N GLY A 76 38.30 6.25 -18.92
CA GLY A 76 39.41 6.33 -19.88
C GLY A 76 40.49 7.33 -19.46
N ASP A 77 40.06 8.44 -18.86
CA ASP A 77 40.92 9.43 -18.20
C ASP A 77 40.57 9.53 -16.72
N GLU A 78 41.57 9.62 -15.83
CA GLU A 78 41.37 9.71 -14.37
C GLU A 78 40.52 10.92 -13.93
N SER A 79 40.32 11.89 -14.82
CA SER A 79 39.47 13.07 -14.61
C SER A 79 38.00 12.88 -15.01
N GLU A 80 37.70 11.86 -15.81
CA GLU A 80 36.35 11.61 -16.31
C GLU A 80 35.51 10.87 -15.26
N ARG A 81 34.37 11.46 -14.89
CA ARG A 81 33.41 10.84 -13.97
C ARG A 81 32.49 9.92 -14.75
N LEU A 82 32.47 8.64 -14.38
CA LEU A 82 31.50 7.66 -14.90
C LEU A 82 30.07 8.13 -14.59
N ARG A 83 29.21 8.11 -15.61
CA ARG A 83 27.79 8.42 -15.48
C ARG A 83 26.98 7.13 -15.33
N PRO A 84 25.74 7.19 -14.82
CA PRO A 84 24.93 5.98 -14.62
C PRO A 84 24.72 5.12 -15.88
N HIS A 85 24.71 5.73 -17.07
CA HIS A 85 24.59 5.00 -18.34
C HIS A 85 25.89 4.37 -18.83
N ASP A 86 27.03 4.77 -18.26
CA ASP A 86 28.35 4.17 -18.53
C ASP A 86 28.55 2.90 -17.68
N LEU A 87 27.68 2.67 -16.69
CA LEU A 87 27.66 1.48 -15.87
C LEU A 87 26.77 0.41 -16.52
N HIS A 88 27.28 -0.81 -16.61
CA HIS A 88 26.49 -1.95 -17.05
C HIS A 88 25.46 -2.35 -15.98
N ALA A 89 24.35 -2.98 -16.41
CA ALA A 89 23.39 -3.57 -15.49
C ALA A 89 24.08 -4.64 -14.61
N SER A 90 23.59 -4.85 -13.40
CA SER A 90 24.17 -5.81 -12.45
C SER A 90 24.39 -7.20 -13.08
N GLY A 91 25.46 -7.88 -12.65
CA GLY A 91 25.94 -9.13 -13.22
C GLY A 91 24.85 -10.16 -13.49
N SER A 92 25.03 -10.92 -14.57
CA SER A 92 24.09 -11.95 -15.03
C SER A 92 24.49 -13.36 -14.59
N LYS A 93 25.70 -13.52 -14.04
CA LYS A 93 26.27 -14.81 -13.66
C LYS A 93 26.01 -15.12 -12.17
N PRO A 94 25.78 -16.39 -11.81
CA PRO A 94 25.73 -16.79 -10.41
C PRO A 94 27.12 -16.64 -9.76
N SER A 95 27.17 -16.10 -8.56
CA SER A 95 28.39 -16.03 -7.74
C SER A 95 28.76 -17.41 -7.20
N GLU A 96 30.05 -17.70 -7.01
CA GLU A 96 30.49 -18.89 -6.27
C GLU A 96 30.06 -18.83 -4.79
N ASP A 97 30.06 -17.62 -4.21
CA ASP A 97 29.53 -17.36 -2.89
C ASP A 97 28.03 -17.05 -2.96
N GLN A 98 27.21 -18.01 -2.51
CA GLN A 98 25.75 -17.91 -2.41
C GLN A 98 25.27 -17.42 -1.04
N THR A 99 26.18 -17.06 -0.13
CA THR A 99 25.79 -16.58 1.19
C THR A 99 25.27 -15.14 1.13
N ARG A 100 24.15 -14.87 1.81
CA ARG A 100 23.64 -13.50 1.91
C ARG A 100 24.61 -12.67 2.76
N ARG A 101 25.32 -11.74 2.13
CA ARG A 101 26.14 -10.76 2.85
C ARG A 101 25.27 -10.00 3.85
N ARG A 102 25.63 -10.09 5.13
CA ARG A 102 25.10 -9.22 6.18
C ARG A 102 25.98 -7.97 6.23
N TRP A 103 25.37 -6.82 6.47
CA TRP A 103 26.12 -5.60 6.70
C TRP A 103 27.04 -5.80 7.91
N ALA A 104 28.33 -5.55 7.72
CA ALA A 104 29.32 -5.50 8.78
C ALA A 104 30.08 -4.16 8.68
N PRO A 105 30.57 -3.61 9.81
CA PRO A 105 31.42 -2.42 9.78
C PRO A 105 32.61 -2.63 8.83
N GLY A 106 32.79 -1.72 7.87
CA GLY A 106 33.83 -1.83 6.83
C GLY A 106 33.48 -2.70 5.61
N SER A 107 32.30 -3.35 5.57
CA SER A 107 31.88 -4.22 4.46
C SER A 107 31.00 -3.54 3.41
N SER A 108 30.90 -2.21 3.42
CA SER A 108 30.09 -1.48 2.45
C SER A 108 30.77 -1.49 1.09
N GLY A 109 30.20 -2.20 0.12
CA GLY A 109 30.48 -1.96 -1.29
C GLY A 109 30.22 -0.49 -1.61
N SER A 110 31.07 0.08 -2.46
CA SER A 110 31.13 1.48 -2.86
C SER A 110 29.88 1.96 -3.63
N PHE A 111 28.73 2.00 -2.96
CA PHE A 111 27.52 2.61 -3.48
C PHE A 111 27.13 3.78 -2.57
N GLY A 112 27.43 4.99 -3.04
CA GLY A 112 26.76 6.23 -2.61
C GLY A 112 27.17 6.82 -1.26
N GLY A 113 28.46 7.13 -1.08
CA GLY A 113 28.87 8.08 -0.04
C GLY A 113 28.45 9.51 -0.44
N GLY A 114 27.29 9.96 0.04
CA GLY A 114 26.94 11.39 0.02
C GLY A 114 27.92 12.17 0.93
N PRO A 115 28.31 13.41 0.58
CA PRO A 115 29.29 14.16 1.37
C PRO A 115 28.68 14.61 2.70
N GLY A 116 28.85 13.80 3.74
CA GLY A 116 28.80 14.26 5.12
C GLY A 116 30.17 14.83 5.51
N ARG A 117 30.40 16.12 5.23
CA ARG A 117 31.44 16.88 5.91
C ARG A 117 30.89 17.29 7.29
N THR A 118 31.78 17.27 8.28
CA THR A 118 31.67 17.83 9.64
C THR A 118 30.75 19.03 9.77
#